data_AF-A0A316G651-F1
#
_entry.id   AF-A0A316G651-F1
#
_cell.length_a   1.000
_cell.length_b   1.000
_cell.length_c   1.000
_cell.angle_alpha   90.00
_cell.angle_beta   90.00
_cell.angle_gamma   90.00
#
_symmetry.space_group_name_H-M   'P 1'
#
loop_
_entity.id
_entity.type
_entity.pdbx_description
1 polymer ?
#
loop_
_entity_poly.entity_id
_entity_poly.type
_entity_poly.pdbx_seq_one_letter_code
_entity_poly.pdbx_strand_id
1 'polypeptide(L)'
;MRGAAILLLGFCCGAADAETCIEWPWAEEGLPPAIAAAAKAVLEASPPLSRVADAIGPSLCVSDGPAEAHGTFDRVSKAISLASDLTAGEASVVLIHELRHLDQATRGVCLSPDLSMRDYARAVFALEADAMAVAALVAWRMRGAEGGSAFGAFSAFDLSADIAAAFAAEMSKSGDDTQAAAAAFAAWYGSEERRERYYVSTCEAYLTDREDRKVTSGTLSLDPATLRDLCVLPDGSPYACEEPAQPLPR
;
A
#
# COMPACT_ATOMS: atom_id res chain seq x y z
N MET A 1 -30.26 12.51 4.41
CA MET A 1 -30.79 11.74 5.56
C MET A 1 -31.39 10.43 5.09
N ARG A 2 -30.61 9.35 5.14
CA ARG A 2 -30.97 7.93 5.24
C ARG A 2 -29.70 7.34 5.89
N GLY A 3 -29.68 6.81 7.11
CA GLY A 3 -30.61 5.92 7.77
C GLY A 3 -29.83 4.63 8.01
N ALA A 4 -29.18 4.52 9.17
CA ALA A 4 -28.39 3.36 9.57
C ALA A 4 -29.26 2.10 9.71
N ALA A 5 -28.69 0.94 9.42
CA ALA A 5 -29.18 -0.35 9.90
C ALA A 5 -27.98 -1.19 10.38
N ILE A 6 -28.08 -1.63 11.63
CA ILE A 6 -27.13 -2.45 12.40
C ILE A 6 -27.44 -3.95 12.18
N LEU A 7 -26.36 -4.75 12.10
CA LEU A 7 -26.15 -6.19 12.35
C LEU A 7 -27.32 -7.19 12.31
N LEU A 8 -27.05 -8.32 11.64
CA LEU A 8 -27.42 -9.66 12.13
C LEU A 8 -26.35 -10.69 11.72
N LEU A 9 -25.74 -11.32 12.73
CA LEU A 9 -24.91 -12.53 12.61
C LEU A 9 -25.73 -13.67 12.00
N GLY A 10 -25.21 -14.25 10.91
CA GLY A 10 -25.69 -15.49 10.33
C GLY A 10 -24.50 -16.38 9.96
N PHE A 11 -24.28 -17.43 10.74
CA PHE A 11 -23.45 -18.56 10.35
C PHE A 11 -24.09 -19.22 9.12
N CYS A 12 -23.52 -18.96 7.94
CA CYS A 12 -23.62 -19.86 6.81
C CYS A 12 -22.19 -20.16 6.38
N CYS A 13 -21.89 -21.44 6.15
CA CYS A 13 -20.74 -21.85 5.34
C CYS A 13 -20.85 -21.12 3.99
N GLY A 14 -20.23 -19.95 3.87
CA GLY A 14 -19.82 -19.45 2.58
C GLY A 14 -18.81 -20.45 2.05
N ALA A 15 -18.97 -20.88 0.80
CA ALA A 15 -17.83 -21.40 0.07
C ALA A 15 -16.72 -20.35 0.24
N ALA A 16 -15.52 -20.77 0.65
CA ALA A 16 -14.37 -19.88 0.55
C ALA A 16 -14.37 -19.38 -0.89
N ASP A 17 -14.49 -18.07 -1.08
CA ASP A 17 -14.43 -17.48 -2.42
C ASP A 17 -13.17 -18.01 -3.08
N ALA A 18 -13.32 -18.47 -4.33
CA ALA A 18 -12.27 -19.20 -5.02
C ALA A 18 -11.15 -18.22 -5.39
N GLU A 19 -10.20 -18.02 -4.48
CA GLU A 19 -9.01 -17.24 -4.76
C GLU A 19 -8.16 -18.00 -5.79
N THR A 20 -7.95 -17.37 -6.95
CA THR A 20 -7.11 -17.93 -8.00
C THR A 20 -5.74 -17.27 -7.91
N CYS A 21 -4.72 -18.05 -7.54
CA CYS A 21 -3.35 -17.59 -7.43
C CYS A 21 -2.50 -18.08 -8.60
N ILE A 22 -1.65 -17.19 -9.12
CA ILE A 22 -0.65 -17.49 -10.13
C ILE A 22 0.73 -17.26 -9.55
N GLU A 23 1.57 -18.29 -9.63
CA GLU A 23 2.97 -18.21 -9.20
C GLU A 23 3.81 -17.33 -10.13
N TRP A 24 4.87 -16.74 -9.60
CA TRP A 24 5.84 -16.00 -10.40
C TRP A 24 6.61 -16.92 -11.38
N PRO A 25 6.90 -16.48 -12.63
CA PRO A 25 6.47 -15.22 -13.25
C PRO A 25 5.00 -15.26 -13.64
N TRP A 26 4.25 -14.22 -13.27
CA TRP A 26 2.81 -14.15 -13.52
C TRP A 26 2.52 -14.27 -15.02
N ALA A 27 2.00 -15.42 -15.43
CA ALA A 27 1.57 -15.63 -16.80
C ALA A 27 0.31 -14.81 -17.08
N GLU A 28 0.15 -14.32 -18.31
CA GLU A 28 -1.10 -13.67 -18.73
C GLU A 28 -2.28 -14.66 -18.67
N GLU A 29 -2.02 -15.95 -18.84
CA GLU A 29 -3.02 -17.01 -18.74
C GLU A 29 -3.45 -17.26 -17.29
N GLY A 30 -4.71 -16.96 -16.98
CA GLY A 30 -5.35 -17.26 -15.68
C GLY A 30 -5.71 -16.02 -14.85
N LEU A 31 -5.19 -14.84 -15.20
CA LEU A 31 -5.58 -13.57 -14.57
C LEU A 31 -6.74 -12.92 -15.34
N PRO A 32 -7.59 -12.13 -14.67
CA PRO A 32 -8.48 -11.20 -15.35
C PRO A 32 -7.67 -10.28 -16.29
N PRO A 33 -8.18 -9.98 -17.50
CA PRO A 33 -7.43 -9.17 -18.48
C PRO A 33 -6.94 -7.82 -17.95
N ALA A 34 -7.72 -7.17 -17.09
CA ALA A 34 -7.34 -5.90 -16.47
C ALA A 34 -6.11 -6.04 -15.54
N ILE A 35 -6.08 -7.11 -14.74
CA ILE A 35 -4.98 -7.41 -13.82
C ILE A 35 -3.73 -7.84 -14.59
N ALA A 36 -3.87 -8.68 -15.61
CA ALA A 36 -2.76 -9.07 -16.49
C ALA A 36 -2.12 -7.84 -17.17
N ALA A 37 -2.95 -6.93 -17.70
CA ALA A 37 -2.47 -5.69 -18.32
C ALA A 37 -1.77 -4.78 -17.31
N ALA A 38 -2.31 -4.66 -16.10
CA ALA A 38 -1.70 -3.88 -15.02
C ALA A 38 -0.34 -4.45 -14.61
N ALA A 39 -0.25 -5.77 -14.37
CA ALA A 39 0.98 -6.45 -14.00
C ALA A 39 2.10 -6.18 -15.01
N LYS A 40 1.82 -6.38 -16.29
CA LYS A 40 2.77 -6.08 -17.37
C LYS A 40 3.20 -4.61 -17.35
N ALA A 41 2.25 -3.69 -17.34
CA ALA A 41 2.53 -2.26 -17.41
C ALA A 41 3.35 -1.75 -16.21
N VAL A 42 3.06 -2.25 -15.00
CA VAL A 42 3.79 -1.89 -13.77
C VAL A 42 5.23 -2.39 -13.80
N LEU A 43 5.44 -3.65 -14.18
CA LEU A 43 6.78 -4.25 -14.24
C LEU A 43 7.65 -3.58 -15.32
N GLU A 44 7.07 -3.21 -16.47
CA GLU A 44 7.74 -2.45 -17.52
C GLU A 44 8.08 -1.01 -17.07
N ALA A 45 7.17 -0.35 -16.35
CA ALA A 45 7.34 1.03 -15.91
C ALA A 45 8.29 1.18 -14.72
N SER A 46 8.48 0.13 -13.92
CA SER A 46 9.34 0.14 -12.74
C SER A 46 10.28 -1.06 -12.68
N PRO A 47 11.43 -0.99 -13.39
CA PRO A 47 12.46 -2.01 -13.31
C PRO A 47 12.91 -2.37 -11.89
N PRO A 48 12.98 -1.43 -10.92
CA PRO A 48 13.30 -1.80 -9.55
C PRO A 48 12.25 -2.67 -8.86
N LEU A 49 10.96 -2.37 -9.02
CA LEU A 49 9.90 -3.23 -8.46
C LEU A 49 9.87 -4.60 -9.16
N SER A 50 10.16 -4.64 -10.47
CA SER A 50 10.34 -5.90 -11.19
C SER A 50 11.48 -6.74 -10.60
N ARG A 51 12.62 -6.12 -10.27
CA ARG A 51 13.75 -6.86 -9.65
C ARG A 51 13.39 -7.42 -8.27
N VAL A 52 12.56 -6.72 -7.51
CA VAL A 52 12.06 -7.22 -6.22
C VAL A 52 11.16 -8.44 -6.45
N ALA A 53 10.25 -8.37 -7.43
CA ALA A 53 9.42 -9.52 -7.81
C ALA A 53 10.28 -10.70 -8.31
N ASP A 54 11.29 -10.46 -9.15
CA ASP A 54 12.23 -11.49 -9.60
C ASP A 54 13.00 -12.16 -8.45
N ALA A 55 13.39 -11.37 -7.44
CA ALA A 55 14.18 -11.87 -6.31
C ALA A 55 13.35 -12.72 -5.34
N ILE A 56 12.08 -12.39 -5.14
CA ILE A 56 11.22 -13.05 -4.14
C ILE A 56 10.32 -14.12 -4.76
N GLY A 57 9.86 -13.89 -5.99
CA GLY A 57 8.87 -14.70 -6.69
C GLY A 57 7.50 -14.71 -6.00
N PRO A 58 6.85 -13.56 -5.77
CA PRO A 58 5.54 -13.51 -5.12
C PRO A 58 4.44 -14.14 -5.99
N SER A 59 3.45 -14.80 -5.39
CA SER A 59 2.23 -15.17 -6.12
C SER A 59 1.32 -13.96 -6.27
N LEU A 60 0.56 -13.92 -7.37
CA LEU A 60 -0.51 -12.94 -7.60
C LEU A 60 -1.85 -13.65 -7.56
N CYS A 61 -2.61 -13.32 -6.54
CA CYS A 61 -3.91 -13.88 -6.26
C CYS A 61 -5.02 -12.90 -6.61
N VAL A 62 -6.15 -13.45 -7.04
CA VAL A 62 -7.35 -12.69 -7.38
C VAL A 62 -8.49 -13.25 -6.57
N SER A 63 -9.14 -12.40 -5.78
CA SER A 63 -10.28 -12.77 -4.96
C SER A 63 -11.57 -12.18 -5.51
N ASP A 64 -12.60 -13.03 -5.57
CA ASP A 64 -13.98 -12.62 -5.85
C ASP A 64 -14.65 -12.23 -4.52
N GLY A 65 -15.20 -11.02 -4.45
CA GLY A 65 -15.94 -10.56 -3.27
C GLY A 65 -15.74 -9.07 -2.99
N PRO A 66 -16.62 -8.43 -2.21
CA PRO A 66 -16.41 -7.06 -1.73
C PRO A 66 -15.24 -7.09 -0.74
N ALA A 67 -14.03 -6.95 -1.25
CA ALA A 67 -12.87 -6.83 -0.41
C ALA A 67 -12.93 -5.47 0.30
N GLU A 68 -12.80 -5.46 1.63
CA GLU A 68 -12.69 -4.20 2.40
C GLU A 68 -11.45 -3.39 1.98
N ALA A 69 -10.45 -4.07 1.42
CA ALA A 69 -9.27 -3.49 0.79
C ALA A 69 -9.18 -3.93 -0.68
N HIS A 70 -8.86 -3.02 -1.59
CA HIS A 70 -8.71 -3.33 -3.02
C HIS A 70 -7.53 -4.26 -3.33
N GLY A 71 -6.60 -4.44 -2.38
CA GLY A 71 -5.55 -5.45 -2.41
C GLY A 71 -4.84 -5.56 -1.07
N THR A 72 -4.00 -6.60 -0.94
CA THR A 72 -3.21 -6.89 0.25
C THR A 72 -1.92 -7.61 -0.10
N PHE A 73 -0.87 -7.40 0.68
CA PHE A 73 0.35 -8.21 0.68
C PHE A 73 0.49 -9.05 1.95
N ASP A 74 0.50 -10.38 1.80
CA ASP A 74 0.84 -11.30 2.88
C ASP A 74 2.34 -11.62 2.85
N ARG A 75 3.02 -11.22 3.92
CA ARG A 75 4.46 -11.40 4.10
C ARG A 75 4.89 -12.86 4.29
N VAL A 76 4.02 -13.71 4.86
CA VAL A 76 4.33 -15.11 5.17
C VAL A 76 4.24 -15.96 3.91
N SER A 77 3.10 -15.89 3.22
CA SER A 77 2.88 -16.60 1.96
C SER A 77 3.56 -15.94 0.77
N LYS A 78 3.96 -14.67 0.89
CA LYS A 78 4.48 -13.82 -0.20
C LYS A 78 3.46 -13.66 -1.32
N ALA A 79 2.19 -13.63 -0.96
CA ALA A 79 1.09 -13.44 -1.90
C ALA A 79 0.71 -11.96 -1.96
N ILE A 80 0.51 -11.47 -3.18
CA ILE A 80 -0.19 -10.22 -3.45
C ILE A 80 -1.59 -10.59 -3.90
N SER A 81 -2.62 -10.17 -3.18
CA SER A 81 -4.01 -10.42 -3.55
C SER A 81 -4.65 -9.12 -4.03
N LEU A 82 -5.39 -9.17 -5.15
CA LEU A 82 -6.12 -8.04 -5.72
C LEU A 82 -7.61 -8.39 -5.89
N ALA A 83 -8.48 -7.41 -5.71
CA ALA A 83 -9.90 -7.55 -6.02
C ALA A 83 -10.11 -7.80 -7.53
N SER A 84 -11.04 -8.69 -7.89
CA SER A 84 -11.24 -9.12 -9.28
C SER A 84 -11.94 -8.08 -10.18
N ASP A 85 -12.61 -7.08 -9.60
CA ASP A 85 -13.43 -6.09 -10.30
C ASP A 85 -12.68 -4.78 -10.64
N LEU A 86 -11.38 -4.71 -10.34
CA LEU A 86 -10.56 -3.54 -10.62
C LEU A 86 -10.39 -3.31 -12.14
N THR A 87 -10.51 -2.05 -12.55
CA THR A 87 -10.02 -1.63 -13.86
C THR A 87 -8.50 -1.73 -13.92
N ALA A 88 -7.92 -1.74 -15.13
CA ALA A 88 -6.47 -1.88 -15.27
C ALA A 88 -5.69 -0.73 -14.59
N GLY A 89 -6.23 0.48 -14.58
CA GLY A 89 -5.61 1.63 -13.89
C GLY A 89 -5.62 1.46 -12.38
N GLU A 90 -6.74 1.01 -11.82
CA GLU A 90 -6.90 0.73 -10.39
C GLU A 90 -6.01 -0.44 -9.96
N ALA A 91 -6.03 -1.55 -10.71
CA ALA A 91 -5.16 -2.68 -10.48
C ALA A 91 -3.68 -2.29 -10.54
N SER A 92 -3.28 -1.37 -11.43
CA SER A 92 -1.89 -0.87 -11.49
C SER A 92 -1.52 -0.15 -10.21
N VAL A 93 -2.39 0.74 -9.71
CA VAL A 93 -2.14 1.50 -8.47
C VAL A 93 -1.99 0.57 -7.28
N VAL A 94 -2.94 -0.34 -7.10
CA VAL A 94 -2.93 -1.28 -5.97
C VAL A 94 -1.71 -2.20 -6.07
N LEU A 95 -1.41 -2.73 -7.26
CA LEU A 95 -0.24 -3.58 -7.45
C LEU A 95 1.09 -2.87 -7.16
N ILE A 96 1.24 -1.59 -7.54
CA ILE A 96 2.44 -0.81 -7.19
C ILE A 96 2.57 -0.68 -5.67
N HIS A 97 1.46 -0.40 -4.98
CA HIS A 97 1.41 -0.28 -3.54
C HIS A 97 1.86 -1.59 -2.86
N GLU A 98 1.27 -2.73 -3.24
CA GLU A 98 1.62 -4.03 -2.66
C GLU A 98 3.05 -4.48 -3.00
N LEU A 99 3.51 -4.22 -4.24
CA LEU A 99 4.92 -4.45 -4.60
C LEU A 99 5.87 -3.57 -3.78
N ARG A 100 5.43 -2.38 -3.35
CA ARG A 100 6.23 -1.55 -2.46
C ARG A 100 6.30 -2.13 -1.05
N HIS A 101 5.23 -2.73 -0.52
CA HIS A 101 5.32 -3.47 0.74
C HIS A 101 6.25 -4.69 0.65
N LEU A 102 6.24 -5.39 -0.48
CA LEU A 102 7.21 -6.45 -0.76
C LEU A 102 8.64 -5.90 -0.72
N ASP A 103 8.93 -4.79 -1.42
CA ASP A 103 10.24 -4.13 -1.42
C ASP A 103 10.69 -3.70 -0.01
N GLN A 104 9.81 -3.04 0.75
CA GLN A 104 10.06 -2.65 2.14
C GLN A 104 10.45 -3.88 2.99
N ALA A 105 9.75 -5.01 2.82
CA ALA A 105 10.07 -6.24 3.53
C ALA A 105 11.45 -6.80 3.12
N THR A 106 11.83 -6.74 1.84
CA THR A 106 13.17 -7.18 1.40
C THR A 106 14.31 -6.33 1.95
N ARG A 107 14.05 -5.05 2.24
CA ARG A 107 14.98 -4.13 2.90
C ARG A 107 15.05 -4.32 4.41
N GLY A 108 14.35 -5.32 4.95
CA GLY A 108 14.35 -5.62 6.38
C GLY A 108 13.46 -4.71 7.21
N VAL A 109 12.57 -3.92 6.59
CA VAL A 109 11.61 -3.10 7.31
C VAL A 109 10.56 -4.04 7.94
N CYS A 110 10.82 -4.45 9.17
CA CYS A 110 9.98 -5.31 9.98
C CYS A 110 9.71 -4.61 11.31
N LEU A 111 8.44 -4.34 11.61
CA LEU A 111 8.09 -3.73 12.89
C LEU A 111 8.40 -4.68 14.04
N SER A 112 9.15 -4.20 15.02
CA SER A 112 9.46 -4.97 16.21
C SER A 112 8.19 -5.17 17.06
N PRO A 113 7.92 -6.39 17.55
CA PRO A 113 6.81 -6.63 18.47
C PRO A 113 6.97 -5.94 19.83
N ASP A 114 8.17 -5.46 20.14
CA ASP A 114 8.50 -4.78 21.39
C ASP A 114 8.16 -3.28 21.35
N LEU A 115 7.75 -2.76 20.18
CA LEU A 115 7.25 -1.39 20.06
C LEU A 115 5.99 -1.20 20.92
N SER A 116 5.89 -0.01 21.51
CA SER A 116 4.62 0.45 22.08
C SER A 116 3.55 0.52 20.99
N MET A 117 2.27 0.37 21.35
CA MET A 117 1.16 0.52 20.38
C MET A 117 1.25 1.85 19.62
N ARG A 118 1.60 2.93 20.33
CA ARG A 118 1.80 4.25 19.73
C ARG A 118 2.88 4.24 18.67
N ASP A 119 4.04 3.67 18.97
CA ASP A 119 5.17 3.67 18.05
C ASP A 119 5.00 2.65 16.91
N TYR A 120 4.28 1.56 17.16
CA TYR A 120 3.85 0.63 16.14
C TYR A 120 2.91 1.31 15.13
N ALA A 121 1.91 2.05 15.61
CA ALA A 121 0.99 2.82 14.75
C ALA A 121 1.73 3.86 13.90
N ARG A 122 2.67 4.61 14.50
CA ARG A 122 3.50 5.58 13.75
C ARG A 122 4.33 4.90 12.66
N ALA A 123 4.87 3.72 12.95
CA ALA A 123 5.65 2.99 11.98
C ALA A 123 4.80 2.46 10.82
N VAL A 124 3.57 1.98 11.09
CA VAL A 124 2.60 1.62 10.04
C VAL A 124 2.25 2.85 9.20
N PHE A 125 1.95 3.99 9.81
CA PHE A 125 1.62 5.21 9.04
C PHE A 125 2.74 5.61 8.08
N ALA A 126 3.99 5.49 8.52
CA ALA A 126 5.13 5.75 7.66
C ALA A 126 5.22 4.73 6.50
N LEU A 127 5.03 3.43 6.78
CA LEU A 127 5.02 2.37 5.75
C LEU A 127 3.99 2.64 4.65
N GLU A 128 2.77 3.01 5.06
CA GLU A 128 1.66 3.31 4.16
C GLU A 128 1.88 4.60 3.38
N ALA A 129 2.36 5.66 4.05
CA ALA A 129 2.70 6.92 3.39
C ALA A 129 3.80 6.74 2.34
N ASP A 130 4.81 5.90 2.61
CA ASP A 130 5.86 5.56 1.65
C ASP A 130 5.31 4.72 0.48
N ALA A 131 4.47 3.73 0.76
CA ALA A 131 3.82 2.93 -0.29
C ALA A 131 2.99 3.81 -1.23
N MET A 132 2.23 4.76 -0.68
CA MET A 132 1.43 5.72 -1.45
C MET A 132 2.28 6.73 -2.21
N ALA A 133 3.40 7.21 -1.66
CA ALA A 133 4.32 8.09 -2.38
C ALA A 133 4.95 7.40 -3.60
N VAL A 134 5.35 6.14 -3.45
CA VAL A 134 5.90 5.33 -4.56
C VAL A 134 4.79 5.00 -5.58
N ALA A 135 3.58 4.69 -5.14
CA ALA A 135 2.43 4.52 -6.02
C ALA A 135 2.18 5.76 -6.88
N ALA A 136 2.18 6.95 -6.28
CA ALA A 136 2.04 8.22 -6.99
C ALA A 136 3.14 8.41 -8.05
N LEU A 137 4.40 8.16 -7.70
CA LEU A 137 5.55 8.31 -8.59
C LEU A 137 5.47 7.38 -9.82
N VAL A 138 5.27 6.08 -9.58
CA VAL A 138 5.22 5.10 -10.67
C VAL A 138 3.98 5.33 -11.53
N ALA A 139 2.82 5.58 -10.92
CA ALA A 139 1.60 5.93 -11.64
C ALA A 139 1.80 7.18 -12.50
N TRP A 140 2.47 8.21 -11.98
CA TRP A 140 2.83 9.41 -12.73
C TRP A 140 3.73 9.08 -13.92
N ARG A 141 4.76 8.24 -13.76
CA ARG A 141 5.61 7.81 -14.89
C ARG A 141 4.82 7.04 -15.96
N MET A 142 3.78 6.31 -15.56
CA MET A 142 2.84 5.61 -16.46
C MET A 142 1.77 6.52 -17.07
N ARG A 143 1.72 7.82 -16.77
CA ARG A 143 0.54 8.66 -17.04
C ARG A 143 0.18 8.86 -18.52
N GLY A 144 1.13 8.67 -19.44
CA GLY A 144 0.93 8.97 -20.87
C GLY A 144 0.58 10.44 -21.13
N ALA A 145 0.22 10.77 -22.39
CA ALA A 145 -0.23 12.12 -22.76
C ALA A 145 -1.77 12.32 -22.66
N GLU A 146 -2.57 11.24 -22.56
CA GLU A 146 -4.04 11.32 -22.52
C GLU A 146 -4.65 10.37 -21.48
N GLY A 147 -5.71 10.86 -20.82
CA GLY A 147 -6.32 10.29 -19.62
C GLY A 147 -6.94 8.90 -19.80
N GLY A 148 -6.34 7.94 -19.11
CA GLY A 148 -6.79 6.55 -18.91
C GLY A 148 -5.76 5.72 -18.14
N SER A 149 -4.84 6.40 -17.44
CA SER A 149 -3.61 5.85 -16.90
C SER A 149 -3.70 5.58 -15.42
N ALA A 150 -2.75 4.80 -14.87
CA ALA A 150 -2.63 4.54 -13.44
C ALA A 150 -2.71 5.83 -12.60
N PHE A 151 -2.14 6.96 -13.07
CA PHE A 151 -2.25 8.24 -12.35
C PHE A 151 -3.67 8.82 -12.34
N GLY A 152 -4.43 8.61 -13.41
CA GLY A 152 -5.84 8.99 -13.47
C GLY A 152 -6.67 8.21 -12.43
N ALA A 153 -6.46 6.91 -12.34
CA ALA A 153 -7.08 6.07 -11.31
C ALA A 153 -6.65 6.49 -9.90
N PHE A 154 -5.35 6.71 -9.68
CA PHE A 154 -4.80 7.21 -8.41
C PHE A 154 -5.41 8.55 -7.97
N SER A 155 -5.68 9.43 -8.93
CA SER A 155 -6.29 10.73 -8.67
C SER A 155 -7.81 10.67 -8.43
N ALA A 156 -8.46 9.60 -8.88
CA ALA A 156 -9.90 9.42 -8.77
C ALA A 156 -10.34 8.68 -7.51
N PHE A 157 -9.44 7.93 -6.86
CA PHE A 157 -9.71 7.30 -5.58
C PHE A 157 -9.80 8.32 -4.45
N ASP A 158 -10.91 8.29 -3.69
CA ASP A 158 -11.14 9.19 -2.56
C ASP A 158 -9.99 9.14 -1.53
N LEU A 159 -9.43 7.95 -1.31
CA LEU A 159 -8.34 7.73 -0.35
C LEU A 159 -6.96 8.19 -0.85
N SER A 160 -6.81 8.64 -2.09
CA SER A 160 -5.52 9.09 -2.64
C SER A 160 -5.57 10.35 -3.49
N ALA A 161 -6.75 10.94 -3.71
CA ALA A 161 -6.91 12.14 -4.53
C ALA A 161 -6.10 13.34 -4.01
N ASP A 162 -6.05 13.56 -2.70
CA ASP A 162 -5.24 14.59 -2.03
C ASP A 162 -3.73 14.34 -2.22
N ILE A 163 -3.29 13.08 -2.09
CA ILE A 163 -1.90 12.67 -2.31
C ILE A 163 -1.50 12.90 -3.77
N ALA A 164 -2.35 12.50 -4.71
CA ALA A 164 -2.16 12.71 -6.14
C ALA A 164 -2.05 14.19 -6.50
N ALA A 165 -2.92 15.02 -5.92
CA ALA A 165 -2.91 16.46 -6.13
C ALA A 165 -1.61 17.10 -5.59
N ALA A 166 -1.15 16.72 -4.40
CA ALA A 166 0.09 17.20 -3.82
C ALA A 166 1.31 16.80 -4.67
N PHE A 167 1.37 15.54 -5.11
CA PHE A 167 2.42 15.03 -5.99
C PHE A 167 2.47 15.80 -7.32
N ALA A 168 1.32 15.93 -8.00
CA ALA A 168 1.22 16.61 -9.29
C ALA A 168 1.57 18.10 -9.20
N ALA A 169 1.18 18.77 -8.10
CA ALA A 169 1.51 20.17 -7.86
C ALA A 169 3.03 20.38 -7.72
N GLU A 170 3.71 19.52 -6.96
CA GLU A 170 5.16 19.60 -6.80
C GLU A 170 5.89 19.20 -8.09
N MET A 171 5.46 18.16 -8.81
CA MET A 171 6.02 17.83 -10.14
C MET A 171 5.87 18.99 -11.13
N SER A 172 4.75 19.72 -11.10
CA SER A 172 4.54 20.88 -11.98
C SER A 172 5.46 22.06 -11.63
N LYS A 173 5.88 22.16 -10.37
CA LYS A 173 6.69 23.24 -9.84
C LYS A 173 8.19 22.98 -9.99
N SER A 174 8.67 21.80 -9.64
CA SER A 174 10.09 21.45 -9.61
C SER A 174 10.50 20.48 -10.71
N GLY A 175 9.59 19.62 -11.17
CA GLY A 175 9.92 18.50 -12.05
C GLY A 175 10.81 17.45 -11.38
N ASP A 176 10.86 17.45 -10.05
CA ASP A 176 11.77 16.64 -9.23
C ASP A 176 11.01 15.53 -8.51
N ASP A 177 11.33 14.28 -8.87
CA ASP A 177 10.69 13.08 -8.35
C ASP A 177 10.84 12.95 -6.82
N THR A 178 11.98 13.37 -6.25
CA THR A 178 12.27 13.29 -4.81
C THR A 178 11.40 14.27 -4.03
N GLN A 179 11.29 15.51 -4.52
CA GLN A 179 10.45 16.54 -3.90
C GLN A 179 8.96 16.19 -4.03
N ALA A 180 8.53 15.67 -5.17
CA ALA A 180 7.15 15.26 -5.36
C ALA A 180 6.76 14.05 -4.49
N ALA A 181 7.65 13.07 -4.34
CA ALA A 181 7.43 11.95 -3.43
C ALA A 181 7.34 12.41 -1.97
N ALA A 182 8.20 13.34 -1.54
CA ALA A 182 8.11 13.94 -0.21
C ALA A 182 6.77 14.67 0.00
N ALA A 183 6.27 15.39 -1.01
CA ALA A 183 4.97 16.05 -0.96
C ALA A 183 3.81 15.04 -0.84
N ALA A 184 3.85 13.94 -1.58
CA ALA A 184 2.87 12.85 -1.49
C ALA A 184 2.90 12.18 -0.11
N PHE A 185 4.08 11.87 0.40
CA PHE A 185 4.27 11.29 1.73
C PHE A 185 3.65 12.20 2.81
N ALA A 186 3.95 13.49 2.78
CA ALA A 186 3.39 14.45 3.73
C ALA A 186 1.86 14.59 3.59
N ALA A 187 1.33 14.57 2.36
CA ALA A 187 -0.10 14.63 2.09
C ALA A 187 -0.86 13.43 2.68
N TRP A 188 -0.23 12.24 2.76
CA TRP A 188 -0.83 11.07 3.38
C TRP A 188 -1.31 11.35 4.82
N TYR A 189 -0.53 12.11 5.59
CA TYR A 189 -0.86 12.49 6.97
C TYR A 189 -1.94 13.58 7.06
N GLY A 190 -2.24 14.27 5.96
CA GLY A 190 -3.22 15.35 5.93
C GLY A 190 -4.67 14.90 6.15
N SER A 191 -4.97 13.62 5.92
CA SER A 191 -6.33 13.07 6.09
C SER A 191 -6.53 12.48 7.49
N GLU A 192 -7.41 13.11 8.29
CA GLU A 192 -7.80 12.59 9.61
C GLU A 192 -8.52 11.26 9.50
N GLU A 193 -9.45 11.12 8.55
CA GLU A 193 -10.18 9.87 8.29
C GLU A 193 -9.22 8.71 7.98
N ARG A 194 -8.23 8.95 7.11
CA ARG A 194 -7.21 7.95 6.77
C ARG A 194 -6.43 7.53 8.01
N ARG A 195 -5.97 8.50 8.81
CA ARG A 195 -5.21 8.22 10.04
C ARG A 195 -6.06 7.46 11.06
N GLU A 196 -7.33 7.80 11.25
CA GLU A 196 -8.23 7.09 12.17
C GLU A 196 -8.46 5.65 11.71
N ARG A 197 -8.79 5.45 10.42
CA ARG A 197 -9.01 4.13 9.84
C ARG A 197 -7.80 3.23 10.02
N TYR A 198 -6.61 3.72 9.66
CA TYR A 198 -5.37 2.96 9.82
C TYR A 198 -5.01 2.77 11.30
N TYR A 199 -5.30 3.72 12.18
CA TYR A 199 -5.04 3.57 13.61
C TYR A 199 -5.82 2.41 14.21
N VAL A 200 -7.13 2.34 13.93
CA VAL A 200 -8.01 1.28 14.43
C VAL A 200 -7.55 -0.09 13.90
N SER A 201 -7.37 -0.22 12.59
CA SER A 201 -6.88 -1.46 11.97
C SER A 201 -5.51 -1.89 12.53
N THR A 202 -4.59 -0.93 12.73
CA THR A 202 -3.28 -1.20 13.31
C THR A 202 -3.37 -1.66 14.77
N CYS A 203 -4.32 -1.12 15.55
CA CYS A 203 -4.55 -1.57 16.93
C CYS A 203 -5.01 -3.03 16.97
N GLU A 204 -5.96 -3.41 16.11
CA GLU A 204 -6.45 -4.78 16.02
C GLU A 204 -5.35 -5.75 15.60
N ALA A 205 -4.56 -5.37 14.57
CA ALA A 205 -3.42 -6.16 14.12
C ALA A 205 -2.35 -6.33 15.21
N TYR A 206 -2.02 -5.26 15.93
CA TYR A 206 -1.06 -5.29 17.04
C TYR A 206 -1.51 -6.20 18.17
N LEU A 207 -2.79 -6.14 18.56
CA LEU A 207 -3.33 -6.98 19.63
C LEU A 207 -3.34 -8.47 19.21
N THR A 208 -3.71 -8.75 17.97
CA THR A 208 -3.72 -10.11 17.40
C THR A 208 -2.32 -10.72 17.36
N ASP A 209 -1.33 -10.01 16.79
CA ASP A 209 0.06 -10.50 16.71
C ASP A 209 0.63 -10.84 18.09
N ARG A 210 0.27 -10.07 19.10
CA ARG A 210 0.73 -10.27 20.48
C ARG A 210 0.04 -11.42 21.17
N GLU A 211 -1.25 -11.61 20.90
CA GLU A 211 -1.97 -12.79 21.36
C GLU A 211 -1.37 -14.05 20.74
N ASP A 212 -1.06 -14.06 19.45
CA ASP A 212 -0.44 -15.19 18.76
C ASP A 212 0.95 -15.50 19.32
N ARG A 213 1.74 -14.47 19.59
CA ARG A 213 3.10 -14.59 20.17
C ARG A 213 3.12 -14.78 21.68
N LYS A 214 1.98 -14.67 22.37
CA LYS A 214 1.85 -14.77 23.85
C LYS A 214 2.76 -13.80 24.62
N VAL A 215 2.89 -12.56 24.14
CA VAL A 215 3.78 -11.52 24.71
C VAL A 215 3.02 -10.39 25.41
N THR A 216 3.63 -9.73 26.40
CA THR A 216 3.08 -8.58 27.16
C THR A 216 3.50 -7.22 26.60
N SER A 217 2.66 -6.19 26.73
CA SER A 217 2.75 -4.92 25.96
C SER A 217 4.16 -4.36 25.78
N GLY A 218 4.48 -3.97 24.55
CA GLY A 218 5.77 -3.42 24.17
C GLY A 218 5.97 -2.04 24.78
N THR A 219 7.23 -1.68 25.02
CA THR A 219 7.61 -0.40 25.66
C THR A 219 8.66 0.36 24.87
N LEU A 220 9.16 -0.20 23.77
CA LEU A 220 10.17 0.45 22.94
C LEU A 220 9.56 1.57 22.11
N SER A 221 10.38 2.57 21.85
CA SER A 221 10.09 3.65 20.91
C SER A 221 10.63 3.35 19.52
N LEU A 222 9.96 3.90 18.51
CA LEU A 222 10.40 3.78 17.11
C LEU A 222 11.75 4.49 16.94
N ASP A 223 12.75 3.78 16.43
CA ASP A 223 14.04 4.36 16.09
C ASP A 223 13.88 5.34 14.91
N PRO A 224 14.29 6.61 15.04
CA PRO A 224 14.30 7.55 13.91
C PRO A 224 15.08 7.06 12.68
N ALA A 225 16.01 6.11 12.83
CA ALA A 225 16.71 5.48 11.72
C ALA A 225 15.80 4.62 10.84
N THR A 226 14.81 3.94 11.43
CA THR A 226 13.84 3.11 10.70
C THR A 226 13.09 3.92 9.64
N LEU A 227 12.74 5.18 9.94
CA LEU A 227 12.08 6.06 8.99
C LEU A 227 13.00 6.46 7.82
N ARG A 228 14.30 6.67 8.07
CA ARG A 228 15.24 7.02 7.00
C ARG A 228 15.48 5.86 6.03
N ASP A 229 15.54 4.63 6.55
CA ASP A 229 15.76 3.44 5.73
C ASP A 229 14.53 3.06 4.91
N LEU A 230 13.35 3.50 5.35
CA LEU A 230 12.09 3.34 4.64
C LEU A 230 12.01 4.20 3.38
N CYS A 231 12.40 5.47 3.47
CA CYS A 231 12.08 6.52 2.49
C CYS A 231 13.10 6.64 1.37
N VAL A 232 13.14 5.58 0.55
CA VAL A 232 14.04 5.41 -0.58
C VAL A 232 13.21 5.11 -1.83
N LEU A 233 13.30 5.96 -2.86
CA LEU A 233 12.62 5.75 -4.13
C LEU A 233 13.06 4.44 -4.80
N PRO A 234 12.29 3.91 -5.76
CA PRO A 234 12.64 2.67 -6.45
C PRO A 234 14.05 2.67 -7.08
N ASP A 235 14.56 3.82 -7.51
CA ASP A 235 15.92 3.93 -8.07
C ASP A 235 17.04 4.00 -7.02
N GLY A 236 16.70 3.96 -5.73
CA GLY A 236 17.64 4.03 -4.61
C GLY A 236 17.91 5.44 -4.09
N SER A 237 17.32 6.48 -4.69
CA SER A 237 17.47 7.85 -4.17
C SER A 237 16.65 8.06 -2.88
N PRO A 238 17.20 8.69 -1.83
CA PRO A 238 16.45 8.99 -0.63
C PRO A 238 15.54 10.21 -0.85
N TYR A 239 14.38 10.25 -0.16
CA TYR A 239 13.52 11.44 -0.11
C TYR A 239 13.16 11.82 1.33
N ALA A 240 12.79 13.09 1.54
CA ALA A 240 12.43 13.57 2.86
C ALA A 240 11.04 13.05 3.26
N CYS A 241 10.97 12.30 4.36
CA CYS A 241 9.74 11.68 4.85
C CYS A 241 9.51 11.96 6.34
N GLU A 242 9.69 13.22 6.73
CA GLU A 242 9.46 13.63 8.11
C GLU A 242 7.97 13.47 8.45
N GLU A 243 7.68 12.70 9.50
CA GLU A 243 6.33 12.64 10.07
C GLU A 243 5.94 14.07 10.50
N PRO A 244 4.87 14.65 9.94
CA PRO A 244 4.40 15.94 10.39
C PRO A 244 4.06 15.87 11.87
N ALA A 245 4.34 16.94 12.63
CA ALA A 245 3.99 17.02 14.05
C ALA A 245 2.46 17.07 14.22
N GLN A 246 1.82 15.91 14.15
CA GLN A 246 0.39 15.73 14.35
C GLN A 246 0.16 14.68 15.45
N PRO A 247 -0.81 14.90 16.35
CA PRO A 247 -1.17 13.89 17.31
C PRO A 247 -1.75 12.68 16.58
N LEU A 248 -1.46 11.47 17.10
CA LEU A 248 -2.22 10.28 16.71
C LEU A 248 -3.71 10.51 17.03
N PRO A 249 -4.62 9.88 16.25
CA PRO A 249 -6.04 9.82 16.61
C PRO A 249 -6.21 9.38 18.07
N ARG A 250 -7.20 9.97 18.75
CA ARG A 250 -7.49 9.72 20.16
C ARG A 250 -8.38 8.49 20.34
#